data_AF-A0A951BVC4-F1
#
_entry.id   AF-A0A951BVC4-F1
#
_cell.length_a   1.000
_cell.length_b   1.000
_cell.length_c   1.000
_cell.angle_alpha   90.00
_cell.angle_beta   90.00
_cell.angle_gamma   90.00
#
_symmetry.space_group_name_H-M   'P 1'
#
loop_
_entity.id
_entity.type
_entity.pdbx_description
1 polymer ?
#
loop_
_entity_poly.entity_id
_entity_poly.type
_entity_poly.pdbx_seq_one_letter_code
_entity_poly.pdbx_strand_id
1 'polypeptide(L)'
;MIDVPKGIALWLHLSCVVLLIGGALYGRMALGAATIVLPEDSADKFGDTAAARYRFWILISIVLLFFTGIFNYLATGAHSQRYHILLAIKLLLVLHIFASTLLATRPSNPRRARQLLGAAISGFGVILIAVYMSQIA
;
A
#
# COMPACT_ATOMS: atom_id res chain seq x y z
N MET A 1 4.70 4.49 -29.49
CA MET A 1 5.67 5.17 -28.59
C MET A 1 4.99 5.34 -27.25
N ILE A 2 5.44 4.62 -26.22
CA ILE A 2 4.99 4.90 -24.84
C ILE A 2 5.68 6.21 -24.44
N ASP A 3 4.91 7.26 -24.12
CA ASP A 3 5.49 8.49 -23.59
C ASP A 3 6.31 8.12 -22.34
N VAL A 4 7.62 8.38 -22.36
CA VAL A 4 8.56 8.07 -21.27
C VAL A 4 8.03 8.46 -19.87
N PRO A 5 7.32 9.59 -19.68
CA PRO A 5 6.69 9.94 -18.39
C PRO A 5 5.61 8.96 -17.91
N LYS A 6 4.81 8.39 -18.83
CA LYS A 6 3.74 7.44 -18.51
C LYS A 6 4.31 6.07 -18.11
N GLY A 7 5.38 5.64 -18.79
CA GLY A 7 6.10 4.43 -18.45
C GLY A 7 6.71 4.49 -17.05
N ILE A 8 7.40 5.59 -16.72
CA ILE A 8 8.01 5.79 -15.40
C ILE A 8 6.95 5.84 -14.30
N ALA A 9 5.83 6.54 -14.52
CA ALA A 9 4.73 6.60 -13.55
C ALA A 9 4.11 5.22 -13.27
N LEU A 10 3.98 4.36 -14.30
CA LEU A 10 3.47 3.00 -14.15
C LEU A 10 4.43 2.12 -13.33
N TRP A 11 5.72 2.11 -13.68
CA TRP A 11 6.74 1.34 -12.96
C TRP A 11 6.90 1.79 -11.51
N LEU A 12 6.84 3.10 -11.27
CA LEU A 12 6.88 3.68 -9.94
C LEU A 12 5.63 3.30 -9.12
N HIS A 13 4.44 3.38 -9.72
CA HIS A 13 3.19 2.96 -9.09
C HIS A 13 3.23 1.47 -8.71
N LEU A 14 3.68 0.62 -9.64
CA LEU A 14 3.80 -0.83 -9.41
C LEU A 14 4.81 -1.13 -8.30
N SER A 15 5.96 -0.45 -8.31
CA SER A 15 7.00 -0.62 -7.28
C SER A 15 6.49 -0.22 -5.89
N CYS A 16 5.73 0.87 -5.78
CA CYS A 16 5.10 1.28 -4.51
C CYS A 16 4.09 0.26 -4.01
N VAL A 17 3.27 -0.31 -4.89
CA VAL A 17 2.30 -1.35 -4.51
C VAL A 17 3.03 -2.61 -4.04
N VAL A 18 4.06 -3.04 -4.76
CA VAL A 18 4.86 -4.22 -4.39
C VAL A 18 5.56 -4.02 -3.05
N LEU A 19 6.11 -2.83 -2.79
CA LEU A 19 6.70 -2.49 -1.49
C LEU A 19 5.67 -2.53 -0.36
N LEU A 20 4.49 -1.94 -0.57
CA LEU A 20 3.41 -1.89 0.42
C LEU A 20 2.88 -3.28 0.77
N ILE A 21 2.56 -4.08 -0.25
CA ILE A 21 2.05 -5.45 -0.09
C ILE A 21 3.16 -6.34 0.47
N GLY A 22 4.36 -6.25 -0.09
CA GLY A 22 5.52 -7.05 0.29
C GLY A 22 5.90 -6.84 1.74
N GLY A 23 6.00 -5.59 2.21
CA GLY A 23 6.32 -5.35 3.61
C GLY A 23 5.13 -5.55 4.56
N ALA A 24 3.87 -5.47 4.10
CA ALA A 24 2.72 -5.91 4.90
C ALA A 24 2.72 -7.43 5.11
N LEU A 25 3.04 -8.20 4.06
CA LEU A 25 3.20 -9.65 4.12
C LEU A 25 4.42 -10.04 4.95
N TYR A 26 5.56 -9.40 4.76
CA TYR A 26 6.77 -9.62 5.57
C TYR A 26 6.53 -9.30 7.05
N GLY A 27 5.86 -8.17 7.34
CA GLY A 27 5.46 -7.78 8.69
C GLY A 27 4.56 -8.81 9.37
N ARG A 28 3.67 -9.48 8.61
CA ARG A 28 2.78 -10.51 9.15
C ARG A 28 3.48 -11.87 9.27
N MET A 29 4.16 -12.31 8.22
CA MET A 29 4.69 -13.67 8.11
C MET A 29 6.06 -13.82 8.76
N ALA A 30 7.01 -12.94 8.44
CA ALA A 30 8.38 -13.05 8.94
C ALA A 30 8.52 -12.47 10.35
N LEU A 31 8.03 -11.24 10.56
CA LEU A 31 8.09 -10.58 11.87
C LEU A 31 7.17 -11.26 12.89
N GLY A 32 5.95 -11.62 12.49
CA GLY A 32 5.01 -12.35 13.35
C GLY A 32 5.50 -13.75 13.75
N ALA A 33 6.21 -14.47 12.87
CA ALA A 33 6.81 -15.75 13.21
C ALA A 33 8.05 -15.60 14.10
N ALA A 34 8.91 -14.60 13.82
CA ALA A 34 10.10 -14.34 14.61
C ALA A 34 9.78 -14.00 16.08
N THR A 35 8.70 -13.26 16.33
CA THR A 35 8.27 -12.90 17.69
C THR A 35 7.79 -14.09 18.54
N ILE A 36 7.45 -15.24 17.93
CA ILE A 36 7.01 -16.44 18.68
C ILE A 36 8.18 -17.10 19.43
N VAL A 37 9.40 -16.97 18.91
CA VAL A 37 10.59 -17.65 19.45
C VAL A 37 11.39 -16.75 20.42
N LEU A 38 11.01 -15.47 20.52
CA LEU A 38 11.67 -14.48 21.35
C LEU A 38 10.98 -14.36 22.73
N PRO A 39 11.74 -14.09 23.81
CA PRO A 39 11.16 -13.65 25.08
C PRO A 39 10.28 -12.40 24.87
N GLU A 40 9.15 -12.29 25.57
CA GLU A 40 8.13 -11.23 25.39
C GLU A 40 8.74 -9.82 25.30
N ASP A 41 9.61 -9.45 26.25
CA ASP A 41 10.29 -8.15 26.27
C ASP A 41 11.19 -7.87 25.04
N SER A 42 11.75 -8.94 24.46
CA SER A 42 12.62 -8.85 23.27
C SER A 42 11.82 -8.85 21.98
N ALA A 43 10.70 -9.59 21.96
CA ALA A 43 9.76 -9.64 20.84
C ALA A 43 9.11 -8.26 20.59
N ASP A 44 8.68 -7.58 21.65
CA ASP A 44 8.05 -6.25 21.56
C ASP A 44 9.03 -5.18 21.08
N LYS A 45 10.24 -5.13 21.65
CA LYS A 45 11.28 -4.16 21.23
C LYS A 45 11.73 -4.38 19.78
N PHE A 46 11.86 -5.63 19.34
CA PHE A 46 12.20 -5.96 17.96
C PHE A 46 11.08 -5.55 16.99
N GLY A 47 9.84 -5.88 17.33
CA GLY A 47 8.66 -5.52 16.56
C GLY A 47 8.47 -4.00 16.41
N ASP A 48 8.73 -3.23 17.46
CA ASP A 48 8.57 -1.78 17.44
C ASP A 48 9.71 -1.07 16.69
N THR A 49 10.95 -1.55 16.82
CA THR A 49 12.09 -1.01 16.06
C THR A 49 11.93 -1.26 14.55
N ALA A 50 11.48 -2.46 14.18
CA ALA A 50 11.19 -2.81 12.79
C ALA A 50 10.03 -1.97 12.23
N ALA A 51 8.94 -1.80 13.00
CA ALA A 51 7.81 -0.98 12.60
C ALA A 51 8.17 0.49 12.41
N ALA A 52 9.03 1.06 13.27
CA ALA A 52 9.49 2.44 13.16
C ALA A 52 10.26 2.70 11.86
N ARG A 53 11.18 1.80 11.47
CA ARG A 53 11.92 1.88 10.21
C ARG A 53 11.02 1.70 8.99
N TYR A 54 10.06 0.79 9.08
CA TYR A 54 9.13 0.51 7.98
C TYR A 54 8.12 1.65 7.75
N ARG A 55 7.78 2.40 8.80
CA ARG A 55 6.83 3.54 8.74
C ARG A 55 7.24 4.61 7.74
N PHE A 56 8.52 4.95 7.64
CA PHE A 56 9.01 5.94 6.67
C PHE A 56 8.78 5.48 5.22
N TRP A 57 9.11 4.23 4.92
CA TRP A 57 8.92 3.64 3.59
C TRP A 57 7.44 3.49 3.21
N ILE A 58 6.58 3.13 4.17
CA ILE A 58 5.13 3.09 3.96
C ILE A 58 4.62 4.49 3.56
N LEU A 59 5.00 5.52 4.32
CA LEU A 59 4.54 6.89 4.06
C LEU A 59 4.96 7.37 2.67
N ILE A 60 6.23 7.16 2.30
CA ILE A 60 6.73 7.48 0.95
C ILE A 60 5.93 6.73 -0.11
N SER A 61 5.71 5.42 0.07
CA SER A 61 5.03 4.58 -0.91
C SER A 61 3.59 5.04 -1.15
N ILE A 62 2.88 5.41 -0.08
CA ILE A 62 1.49 5.90 -0.16
C ILE A 62 1.42 7.25 -0.84
N VAL A 63 2.32 8.17 -0.48
CA VAL A 63 2.40 9.50 -1.10
C VAL A 63 2.67 9.34 -2.59
N LEU A 64 3.66 8.55 -2.98
CA LEU A 64 3.94 8.26 -4.38
C LEU A 64 2.74 7.62 -5.08
N LEU A 65 2.08 6.64 -4.46
CA LEU A 65 0.93 5.94 -5.04
C LEU A 65 -0.24 6.89 -5.32
N PHE A 66 -0.47 7.85 -4.41
CA PHE A 66 -1.50 8.87 -4.54
C PHE A 66 -1.17 9.85 -5.67
N PHE A 67 0.03 10.43 -5.67
CA PHE A 67 0.44 11.41 -6.69
C PHE A 67 0.56 10.79 -8.08
N THR A 68 1.10 9.57 -8.19
CA THR A 68 1.16 8.84 -9.48
C THR A 68 -0.25 8.50 -10.00
N GLY A 69 -1.19 8.17 -9.12
CA GLY A 69 -2.59 7.95 -9.49
C GLY A 69 -3.27 9.20 -10.04
N ILE A 70 -3.03 10.35 -9.41
CA ILE A 70 -3.56 11.66 -9.87
C ILE A 70 -2.94 12.05 -11.21
N PHE A 71 -1.62 11.89 -11.36
CA PHE A 71 -0.94 12.19 -12.62
C PHE A 71 -1.51 11.36 -13.78
N ASN A 72 -1.74 10.07 -13.56
CA ASN A 72 -2.30 9.19 -14.58
C ASN A 72 -3.75 9.55 -14.94
N TYR A 73 -4.55 9.99 -13.96
CA TYR A 73 -5.88 10.52 -14.21
C TYR A 73 -5.83 11.76 -15.11
N LEU A 74 -5.06 12.78 -14.74
CA LEU A 74 -4.96 14.02 -15.51
C LEU A 74 -4.41 13.80 -16.94
N ALA A 75 -3.55 12.81 -17.13
CA ALA A 75 -2.94 12.50 -18.42
C ALA A 75 -3.86 11.75 -19.41
N THR A 76 -4.97 11.16 -18.95
CA THR A 76 -5.77 10.24 -19.79
C THR A 76 -6.93 10.94 -20.53
N GLY A 77 -7.26 12.20 -20.21
CA GLY A 77 -8.02 13.13 -21.06
C GLY A 77 -9.52 12.85 -21.31
N ALA A 78 -9.94 11.58 -21.38
CA ALA A 78 -11.33 11.16 -21.54
C ALA A 78 -11.76 10.28 -20.36
N HIS A 79 -12.69 10.77 -19.54
CA HIS A 79 -13.17 10.04 -18.37
C HIS A 79 -14.67 9.78 -18.48
N SER A 80 -15.04 8.50 -18.59
CA SER A 80 -16.44 8.10 -18.46
C SER A 80 -16.89 8.20 -17.00
N GLN A 81 -18.20 8.31 -16.75
CA GLN A 81 -18.74 8.30 -15.38
C GLN A 81 -18.30 7.06 -14.57
N ARG A 82 -18.15 5.91 -15.25
CA ARG A 82 -17.61 4.68 -14.64
C ARG A 82 -16.16 4.84 -14.21
N TYR A 83 -15.34 5.55 -14.98
CA TYR A 83 -13.95 5.83 -14.63
C TYR A 83 -13.85 6.65 -13.32
N HIS A 84 -14.68 7.68 -13.15
CA HIS A 84 -14.67 8.50 -11.92
C HIS A 84 -15.07 7.70 -10.67
N ILE A 85 -16.07 6.82 -10.79
CA ILE A 85 -16.51 5.96 -9.67
C ILE A 85 -15.38 5.00 -9.26
N LEU A 86 -14.74 4.34 -10.23
CA LEU A 86 -13.63 3.43 -9.96
C LEU A 86 -12.41 4.16 -9.38
N LEU A 87 -12.13 5.38 -9.86
CA LEU A 87 -11.10 6.24 -9.30
C LEU A 87 -11.40 6.57 -7.83
N ALA A 88 -12.63 6.96 -7.50
CA ALA A 88 -13.03 7.26 -6.13
C ALA A 88 -12.89 6.04 -5.21
N ILE A 89 -13.32 4.86 -5.65
CA ILE A 89 -13.15 3.60 -4.89
C ILE A 89 -11.66 3.29 -4.70
N LYS A 90 -10.84 3.43 -5.75
CA LYS A 90 -9.39 3.24 -5.66
C LYS A 90 -8.76 4.16 -4.61
N LEU A 91 -9.15 5.43 -4.57
CA LEU A 91 -8.66 6.40 -3.58
C LEU A 91 -9.09 6.06 -2.15
N LEU A 92 -10.34 5.60 -1.95
CA LEU A 92 -10.80 5.12 -0.64
C LEU A 92 -10.01 3.90 -0.15
N LEU A 93 -9.69 2.96 -1.04
CA LEU A 93 -8.84 1.82 -0.72
C LEU A 93 -7.42 2.27 -0.34
N VAL A 94 -6.83 3.22 -1.06
CA VAL A 94 -5.51 3.79 -0.71
C VAL A 94 -5.56 4.47 0.67
N LEU A 95 -6.62 5.21 0.98
CA LEU A 95 -6.82 5.80 2.30
C LEU A 95 -6.97 4.74 3.40
N HIS A 96 -7.67 3.64 3.11
CA HIS A 96 -7.76 2.50 4.05
C HIS A 96 -6.39 1.86 4.29
N ILE A 97 -5.59 1.63 3.25
CA ILE A 97 -4.22 1.11 3.36
C ILE A 97 -3.39 2.03 4.24
N PHE A 98 -3.49 3.35 4.03
CA PHE A 98 -2.82 4.35 4.86
C PHE A 98 -3.23 4.28 6.33
N ALA A 99 -4.52 4.31 6.62
CA ALA A 99 -5.01 4.22 7.99
C ALA A 99 -4.60 2.91 8.67
N SER A 100 -4.76 1.78 7.98
CA SER A 100 -4.44 0.45 8.50
C SER A 100 -2.94 0.27 8.76
N THR A 101 -2.07 0.73 7.85
CA THR A 101 -0.61 0.65 8.04
C THR A 101 -0.12 1.63 9.10
N LEU A 102 -0.66 2.86 9.14
CA LEU A 102 -0.33 3.84 10.19
C LEU A 102 -0.68 3.28 11.57
N LEU A 103 -1.87 2.70 11.73
CA LEU A 103 -2.26 2.05 12.96
C LEU A 103 -1.37 0.84 13.28
N ALA A 104 -1.06 0.00 12.29
CA ALA A 104 -0.19 -1.17 12.48
C ALA A 104 1.22 -0.78 12.98
N THR A 105 1.73 0.39 12.60
CA THR A 105 3.04 0.90 13.05
C THR A 105 3.03 1.54 14.45
N ARG A 106 1.89 1.59 15.15
CA ARG A 106 1.85 2.04 16.54
C ARG A 106 2.53 1.01 17.48
N PRO A 107 3.26 1.48 18.50
CA PRO A 107 3.85 0.61 19.50
C PRO A 107 2.78 -0.13 20.29
N SER A 108 3.07 -1.36 20.73
CA SER A 108 2.17 -2.22 21.52
C SER A 108 0.76 -2.38 20.92
N ASN A 109 0.67 -2.69 19.61
CA ASN A 109 -0.62 -2.84 18.94
C ASN A 109 -1.02 -4.32 18.79
N PRO A 110 -2.01 -4.82 19.57
CA PRO A 110 -2.43 -6.23 19.51
C PRO A 110 -3.17 -6.58 18.22
N ARG A 111 -3.62 -5.59 17.45
CA ARG A 111 -4.38 -5.77 16.19
C ARG A 111 -3.50 -5.61 14.95
N ARG A 112 -2.17 -5.47 15.11
CA ARG A 112 -1.20 -5.26 14.02
C ARG A 112 -1.36 -6.28 12.90
N ALA A 113 -1.46 -7.57 13.24
CA ALA A 113 -1.59 -8.64 12.25
C ALA A 113 -2.87 -8.56 11.41
N ARG A 114 -3.99 -8.10 12.00
CA ARG A 114 -5.28 -7.92 11.30
C ARG A 114 -5.27 -6.67 10.43
N GLN A 115 -4.64 -5.60 10.89
CA GLN A 115 -4.52 -4.34 10.15
C GLN A 115 -3.60 -4.48 8.93
N LEU A 116 -2.49 -5.22 9.06
CA LEU A 116 -1.63 -5.54 7.91
C LEU A 116 -2.34 -6.42 6.89
N LEU A 117 -3.16 -7.38 7.33
CA LEU A 117 -3.98 -8.19 6.43
C LEU A 117 -5.03 -7.34 5.68
N GLY A 118 -5.72 -6.44 6.39
CA GLY A 118 -6.67 -5.50 5.78
C GLY A 118 -5.99 -4.60 4.73
N ALA A 119 -4.82 -4.06 5.07
CA ALA A 119 -4.01 -3.28 4.13
C ALA A 119 -3.58 -4.11 2.90
N ALA A 120 -3.18 -5.38 3.08
CA ALA A 120 -2.80 -6.25 1.98
C ALA A 120 -3.99 -6.53 1.04
N ILE A 121 -5.16 -6.88 1.60
CA ILE A 121 -6.40 -7.13 0.82
C ILE A 121 -6.80 -5.86 0.05
N SER A 122 -6.78 -4.70 0.70
CA SER A 122 -7.07 -3.44 0.02
C SER A 122 -6.04 -3.13 -1.07
N GLY A 123 -4.76 -3.45 -0.86
CA GLY A 123 -3.71 -3.31 -1.87
C GLY A 123 -3.98 -4.14 -3.12
N PHE A 124 -4.42 -5.40 -2.96
CA PHE A 124 -4.89 -6.22 -4.08
C PHE A 124 -6.08 -5.59 -4.80
N GLY A 125 -7.05 -5.04 -4.07
CA GLY A 125 -8.19 -4.31 -4.66
C GLY A 125 -7.75 -3.12 -5.51
N VAL A 126 -6.77 -2.34 -5.05
CA VAL A 126 -6.19 -1.22 -5.79
C VAL A 126 -5.57 -1.69 -7.12
N ILE A 127 -4.86 -2.82 -7.13
CA ILE A 127 -4.27 -3.40 -8.34
C ILE A 127 -5.37 -3.82 -9.32
N LEU A 128 -6.36 -4.57 -8.86
CA LEU A 128 -7.43 -5.07 -9.71
C LEU A 128 -8.20 -3.93 -10.38
N ILE A 129 -8.53 -2.88 -9.61
CA ILE A 129 -9.18 -1.68 -10.15
C ILE A 129 -8.26 -0.99 -11.16
N ALA A 130 -6.96 -0.87 -10.88
CA ALA A 130 -6.01 -0.24 -11.80
C ALA A 130 -5.91 -0.99 -13.14
N VAL A 131 -5.82 -2.32 -13.09
CA VAL A 131 -5.80 -3.17 -14.30
C VAL A 131 -7.11 -3.03 -15.08
N TYR A 132 -8.26 -3.09 -14.39
CA TYR A 132 -9.55 -2.93 -15.04
C TYR A 132 -9.69 -1.54 -15.70
N MET A 133 -9.28 -0.47 -14.99
CA MET A 133 -9.30 0.89 -15.53
C MET A 133 -8.43 1.04 -16.78
N SER A 134 -7.27 0.36 -16.84
CA SER A 134 -6.42 0.37 -18.04
C SER A 134 -6.99 -0.35 -19.26
N GLN A 135 -8.02 -1.19 -19.09
CA GLN A 135 -8.71 -1.85 -20.21
C GLN A 135 -9.86 -1.02 -20.79
N ILE A 136 -10.40 -0.10 -20.00
CA ILE A 136 -11.59 0.71 -20.36
C ILE A 136 -11.25 2.18 -20.69
N ALA A 137 -9.99 2.57 -20.51
CA ALA A 137 -9.46 3.89 -20.83
C ALA A 137 -8.74 3.84 -22.19
#